data_AF-A0A1V6MJ56-F1
#
_entry.id   AF-A0A1V6MJ56-F1
#
_cell.length_a   1.000
_cell.length_b   1.000
_cell.length_c   1.000
_cell.angle_alpha   90.00
_cell.angle_beta   90.00
_cell.angle_gamma   90.00
#
_symmetry.space_group_name_H-M   'P 1'
#
loop_
_entity.id
_entity.type
_entity.pdbx_description
1 polymer ?
#
loop_
_entity_poly.entity_id
_entity_poly.type
_entity_poly.pdbx_seq_one_letter_code
_entity_poly.pdbx_strand_id
1 'polypeptide(L)'
;MGWKTCNALFGADRIDALQDQMGEGTLQVLNYTQSLEESTSGWADLARSWKPGKNAHFATLPCDLGIDGTGKRFGLHVSWSLFSLQYAESKDGWESAGKDLYVRTEENGLHLTAVFPCKIKGSHNDQEAELPLEIETRVRNVPGFDTELLSQMTAQLARNLADELPCANDPVIPHQLSISE
;
A
#
# COMPACT_ATOMS: atom_id res chain seq x y z
N MET A 1 0.52 18.26 8.17
CA MET A 1 1.42 17.43 7.33
C MET A 1 0.74 16.12 6.96
N GLY A 2 0.30 15.31 7.93
CA GLY A 2 -0.35 14.03 7.67
C GLY A 2 -1.55 14.05 6.70
N TRP A 3 -2.48 15.01 6.83
CA TRP A 3 -3.60 15.12 5.90
C TRP A 3 -3.18 15.38 4.45
N LYS A 4 -2.10 16.15 4.25
CA LYS A 4 -1.55 16.40 2.91
C LYS A 4 -1.02 15.09 2.31
N THR A 5 -0.32 14.28 3.10
CA THR A 5 0.17 12.95 2.67
C THR A 5 -0.99 12.00 2.36
N CYS A 6 -1.97 11.87 3.25
CA CYS A 6 -3.13 11.01 3.03
C CYS A 6 -3.91 11.41 1.78
N ASN A 7 -4.14 12.72 1.57
CA ASN A 7 -4.82 13.22 0.37
C ASN A 7 -3.99 13.01 -0.90
N ALA A 8 -2.66 13.12 -0.85
CA ALA A 8 -1.80 12.81 -1.98
C ALA A 8 -1.87 11.32 -2.34
N LEU A 9 -1.93 10.43 -1.34
CA LEU A 9 -1.95 8.99 -1.54
C LEU A 9 -3.30 8.45 -2.03
N PHE A 10 -4.43 9.03 -1.60
CA PHE A 10 -5.77 8.48 -1.91
C PHE A 10 -6.67 9.41 -2.74
N GLY A 11 -6.40 10.72 -2.75
CA GLY A 11 -7.32 11.74 -3.25
C GLY A 11 -8.41 12.09 -2.24
N ALA A 12 -8.94 13.31 -2.34
CA ALA A 12 -9.94 13.84 -1.40
C ALA A 12 -11.23 13.00 -1.39
N ASP A 13 -11.79 12.67 -2.57
CA ASP A 13 -13.05 11.94 -2.68
C ASP A 13 -13.05 10.58 -1.95
N ARG A 14 -11.91 9.87 -1.96
CA ARG A 14 -11.76 8.59 -1.23
C ARG A 14 -11.59 8.78 0.26
N ILE A 15 -10.96 9.87 0.68
CA ILE A 15 -10.84 10.23 2.10
C ILE A 15 -12.21 10.62 2.65
N ASP A 16 -13.04 11.31 1.87
CA ASP A 16 -14.41 11.64 2.25
C ASP A 16 -15.28 10.38 2.33
N ALA A 17 -15.19 9.48 1.34
CA ALA A 17 -15.87 8.18 1.40
C ALA A 17 -15.40 7.33 2.61
N LEU A 18 -14.12 7.38 2.95
CA LEU A 18 -13.57 6.73 4.14
C LEU A 18 -14.17 7.35 5.41
N GLN A 19 -14.25 8.68 5.51
CA GLN A 19 -14.89 9.37 6.63
C GLN A 19 -16.35 8.93 6.81
N ASP A 20 -17.12 8.81 5.73
CA ASP A 20 -18.50 8.35 5.77
C ASP A 20 -18.61 6.90 6.29
N GLN A 21 -17.76 6.01 5.79
CA GLN A 21 -17.71 4.60 6.23
C GLN A 21 -17.24 4.43 7.67
N MET A 22 -16.35 5.31 8.14
CA MET A 22 -15.92 5.31 9.54
C MET A 22 -17.05 5.75 10.49
N GLY A 23 -18.11 6.39 9.98
CA GLY A 23 -19.34 6.72 10.71
C GLY A 23 -19.18 7.93 11.63
N GLU A 24 -19.92 7.94 12.74
CA GLU A 24 -19.94 9.08 13.66
C GLU A 24 -18.56 9.42 14.24
N GLY A 25 -18.22 10.71 14.15
CA GLY A 25 -16.97 11.29 14.60
C GLY A 25 -16.20 11.96 13.46
N THR A 26 -15.06 12.57 13.79
CA THR A 26 -14.19 13.19 12.80
C THR A 26 -12.94 12.34 12.67
N LEU A 27 -12.64 11.94 11.43
CA LEU A 27 -11.41 11.25 11.08
C LEU A 27 -10.23 12.16 11.42
N GLN A 28 -9.19 11.58 12.01
CA GLN A 28 -8.00 12.29 12.43
C GLN A 28 -6.77 11.53 11.99
N VAL A 29 -5.70 12.25 11.69
CA VAL A 29 -4.41 11.64 11.45
C VAL A 29 -3.75 11.30 12.78
N LEU A 30 -3.47 10.02 12.98
CA LEU A 30 -2.90 9.49 14.22
C LEU A 30 -1.37 9.54 14.24
N ASN A 31 -0.73 9.49 13.07
CA ASN A 31 0.73 9.54 12.96
C ASN A 31 1.19 10.43 11.80
N TYR A 32 2.21 11.26 12.06
CA TYR A 32 2.92 12.03 11.04
C TYR A 32 4.38 12.23 11.48
N THR A 33 5.29 11.38 11.02
CA THR A 33 6.72 11.57 11.31
C THR A 33 7.54 12.03 10.12
N GLN A 34 7.06 11.79 8.89
CA GLN A 34 7.76 12.12 7.65
C GLN A 34 6.79 12.61 6.57
N SER A 35 7.28 13.45 5.66
CA SER A 35 6.56 13.80 4.43
C SER A 35 6.62 12.66 3.40
N LEU A 36 5.70 12.67 2.44
CA LEU A 36 5.68 11.67 1.36
C LEU A 36 7.00 11.67 0.57
N GLU A 37 7.53 12.85 0.25
CA GLU A 37 8.79 13.02 -0.48
C GLU A 37 10.00 12.43 0.27
N GLU A 38 10.07 12.62 1.58
CA GLU A 38 11.13 12.02 2.41
C GLU A 38 11.02 10.50 2.44
N SER A 39 9.80 9.97 2.58
CA SER A 39 9.56 8.52 2.55
C SER A 39 9.91 7.92 1.18
N THR A 40 9.48 8.53 0.07
CA THR A 40 9.73 8.00 -1.28
C THR A 40 11.20 8.10 -1.67
N SER A 41 11.88 9.18 -1.28
CA SER A 41 13.33 9.30 -1.43
C SER A 41 14.08 8.20 -0.68
N GLY A 42 13.72 7.95 0.58
CA GLY A 42 14.31 6.89 1.40
C GLY A 42 14.09 5.49 0.83
N TRP A 43 12.89 5.20 0.33
CA TRP A 43 12.59 3.93 -0.33
C TRP A 43 13.38 3.73 -1.62
N ALA A 44 13.51 4.77 -2.44
CA ALA A 44 14.28 4.71 -3.68
C ALA A 44 15.78 4.46 -3.41
N ASP A 45 16.35 5.14 -2.40
CA ASP A 45 17.75 4.94 -2.01
C ASP A 45 18.01 3.54 -1.45
N LEU A 46 17.07 3.02 -0.67
CA LEU A 46 17.13 1.64 -0.18
C LEU A 46 17.16 0.65 -1.34
N ALA A 47 16.26 0.78 -2.33
CA ALA A 47 16.24 -0.07 -3.52
C ALA A 47 17.53 0.04 -4.35
N ARG A 48 18.13 1.24 -4.48
CA ARG A 48 19.41 1.43 -5.18
C ARG A 48 20.57 0.74 -4.48
N SER A 49 20.59 0.78 -3.15
CA SER A 49 21.64 0.18 -2.33
C SER A 49 21.51 -1.34 -2.17
N TRP A 50 20.29 -1.88 -2.39
CA TRP A 50 19.98 -3.29 -2.24
C TRP A 50 20.82 -4.19 -3.18
N LYS A 51 21.05 -5.42 -2.71
CA LYS A 51 21.76 -6.49 -3.43
C LYS A 51 21.03 -7.82 -3.23
N PRO A 52 21.10 -8.75 -4.21
CA PRO A 52 20.49 -10.08 -4.10
C PRO A 52 20.83 -10.79 -2.78
N GLY A 53 19.83 -11.42 -2.18
CA GLY A 53 19.94 -12.14 -0.91
C GLY A 53 20.13 -11.26 0.34
N LYS A 54 20.03 -9.93 0.22
CA LYS A 54 20.01 -9.02 1.38
C LYS A 54 18.58 -8.66 1.76
N ASN A 55 18.28 -8.66 3.05
CA ASN A 55 17.02 -8.13 3.57
C ASN A 55 17.06 -6.60 3.49
N ALA A 56 16.07 -6.01 2.83
CA ALA A 56 15.85 -4.56 2.78
C ALA A 56 14.41 -4.20 3.14
N HIS A 57 13.80 -4.97 4.05
CA HIS A 57 12.46 -4.65 4.52
C HIS A 57 12.49 -3.39 5.39
N PHE A 58 11.84 -2.36 4.89
CA PHE A 58 11.64 -1.10 5.58
C PHE A 58 10.18 -0.69 5.41
N ALA A 59 9.38 -0.93 6.44
CA ALA A 59 7.98 -0.54 6.47
C ALA A 59 7.83 0.85 7.07
N THR A 60 7.09 1.72 6.39
CA THR A 60 6.59 2.98 6.99
C THR A 60 5.07 3.01 6.98
N LEU A 61 4.52 3.82 7.89
CA LEU A 61 3.09 4.13 7.96
C LEU A 61 2.89 5.59 7.56
N PRO A 62 2.89 5.92 6.26
CA PRO A 62 2.83 7.30 5.80
C PRO A 62 1.45 7.94 6.01
N CYS A 63 0.39 7.13 6.20
CA CYS A 63 -0.93 7.60 6.57
C CYS A 63 -1.61 6.59 7.50
N ASP A 64 -2.04 7.10 8.66
CA ASP A 64 -2.76 6.34 9.66
C ASP A 64 -3.86 7.22 10.23
N LEU A 65 -5.09 6.75 10.07
CA LEU A 65 -6.31 7.51 10.29
C LEU A 65 -7.18 6.80 11.31
N GLY A 66 -7.89 7.56 12.14
CA GLY A 66 -8.87 7.00 13.06
C GLY A 66 -9.82 8.03 13.63
N ILE A 67 -10.83 7.56 14.35
CA ILE A 67 -11.76 8.42 15.08
C ILE A 67 -11.45 8.32 16.57
N ASP A 68 -11.13 9.47 17.18
CA ASP A 68 -10.75 9.54 18.59
C ASP A 68 -11.82 8.93 19.52
N GLY A 69 -11.37 8.23 20.56
CA GLY A 69 -12.24 7.56 21.53
C GLY A 69 -13.04 6.35 21.03
N THR A 70 -12.99 6.01 19.73
CA THR A 70 -13.78 4.89 19.18
C THR A 70 -12.97 3.62 18.91
N GLY A 71 -11.65 3.72 18.80
CA GLY A 71 -10.78 2.62 18.37
C GLY A 71 -10.89 2.24 16.89
N LYS A 72 -11.74 2.93 16.11
CA LYS A 72 -11.83 2.79 14.65
C LYS A 72 -10.55 3.29 14.00
N ARG A 73 -10.01 2.50 13.08
CA ARG A 73 -8.72 2.81 12.44
C ARG A 73 -8.68 2.35 11.00
N PHE A 74 -8.09 3.18 10.15
CA PHE A 74 -7.62 2.85 8.82
C PHE A 74 -6.12 3.11 8.78
N GLY A 75 -5.34 2.05 8.61
CA GLY A 75 -3.89 2.13 8.52
C GLY A 75 -3.43 1.70 7.15
N LEU A 76 -2.32 2.29 6.69
CA LEU A 76 -1.60 1.76 5.55
C LEU A 76 -0.12 1.54 5.90
N HIS A 77 0.46 0.51 5.31
CA HIS A 77 1.89 0.25 5.36
C HIS A 77 2.45 0.17 3.94
N VAL A 78 3.66 0.69 3.75
CA VAL A 78 4.40 0.56 2.50
C VAL A 78 5.80 0.07 2.84
N SER A 79 6.25 -0.96 2.13
CA SER A 79 7.57 -1.53 2.31
C SER A 79 8.10 -2.14 1.02
N TRP A 80 9.41 -2.36 0.97
CA TRP A 80 9.93 -3.37 0.06
C TRP A 80 9.65 -4.76 0.65
N SER A 81 9.08 -5.65 -0.16
CA SER A 81 8.64 -6.96 0.31
C SER A 81 9.82 -7.79 0.81
N LEU A 82 9.56 -8.62 1.82
CA LEU A 82 10.48 -9.67 2.23
C LEU A 82 10.50 -10.84 1.23
N PHE A 83 9.50 -10.91 0.36
CA PHE A 83 9.29 -12.02 -0.56
C PHE A 83 9.44 -11.55 -2.01
N SER A 84 9.93 -12.45 -2.87
CA SER A 84 9.98 -12.21 -4.30
C SER A 84 8.58 -12.29 -4.93
N LEU A 85 8.41 -11.75 -6.14
CA LEU A 85 7.18 -11.95 -6.91
C LEU A 85 6.86 -13.43 -7.15
N GLN A 86 7.90 -14.23 -7.42
CA GLN A 86 7.75 -15.68 -7.59
C GLN A 86 7.21 -16.36 -6.31
N TYR A 87 7.58 -15.86 -5.13
CA TYR A 87 7.02 -16.36 -3.89
C TYR A 87 5.52 -16.08 -3.82
N ALA A 88 5.09 -14.84 -4.13
CA ALA A 88 3.67 -14.50 -4.15
C ALA A 88 2.90 -15.33 -5.19
N GLU A 89 3.46 -15.52 -6.39
CA GLU A 89 2.84 -16.34 -7.43
C GLU A 89 2.62 -17.81 -7.02
N SER A 90 3.59 -18.38 -6.28
CA SER A 90 3.60 -19.80 -5.94
C SER A 90 2.93 -20.14 -4.61
N LYS A 91 2.52 -19.15 -3.82
CA LYS A 91 2.08 -19.35 -2.44
C LYS A 91 0.58 -19.22 -2.29
N ASP A 92 -0.03 -20.22 -1.65
CA ASP A 92 -1.44 -20.19 -1.27
C ASP A 92 -1.81 -18.89 -0.53
N GLY A 93 -2.95 -18.31 -0.91
CA GLY A 93 -3.49 -17.08 -0.34
C GLY A 93 -3.17 -15.81 -1.14
N TRP A 94 -2.30 -15.89 -2.14
CA TRP A 94 -2.11 -14.80 -3.12
C TRP A 94 -2.90 -15.08 -4.39
N GLU A 95 -3.52 -14.03 -4.91
CA GLU A 95 -4.30 -14.06 -6.15
C GLU A 95 -3.73 -13.04 -7.13
N SER A 96 -3.66 -13.39 -8.40
CA SER A 96 -3.27 -12.44 -9.44
C SER A 96 -4.40 -11.43 -9.65
N ALA A 97 -4.08 -10.14 -9.52
CA ALA A 97 -4.99 -9.03 -9.83
C ALA A 97 -4.58 -8.29 -11.12
N GLY A 98 -3.75 -8.92 -11.95
CA GLY A 98 -3.22 -8.33 -13.16
C GLY A 98 -1.84 -8.89 -13.52
N LYS A 99 -1.18 -8.23 -14.47
CA LYS A 99 0.17 -8.61 -14.87
C LYS A 99 1.15 -8.26 -13.74
N ASP A 100 1.79 -9.28 -13.16
CA ASP A 100 2.81 -9.17 -12.12
C ASP A 100 2.34 -8.47 -10.82
N LEU A 101 1.03 -8.39 -10.61
CA LEU A 101 0.40 -7.86 -9.39
C LEU A 101 -0.32 -8.99 -8.66
N TYR A 102 0.06 -9.21 -7.41
CA TYR A 102 -0.53 -10.23 -6.55
C TYR A 102 -1.14 -9.59 -5.32
N VAL A 103 -2.29 -10.10 -4.90
CA VAL A 103 -3.06 -9.58 -3.78
C VAL A 103 -3.37 -10.71 -2.82
N ARG A 104 -3.20 -10.44 -1.53
CA ARG A 104 -3.66 -11.31 -0.45
C ARG A 104 -4.74 -10.59 0.33
N THR A 105 -5.82 -11.33 0.58
CA THR A 105 -6.99 -10.86 1.32
C THR A 105 -7.06 -11.57 2.67
N GLU A 106 -7.10 -10.81 3.75
CA GLU A 106 -7.20 -11.28 5.12
C GLU A 106 -8.37 -10.58 5.84
N GLU A 107 -8.74 -11.07 7.02
CA GLU A 107 -9.77 -10.45 7.88
C GLU A 107 -11.11 -10.16 7.17
N ASN A 108 -11.57 -11.11 6.34
CA ASN A 108 -12.79 -10.97 5.53
C ASN A 108 -12.78 -9.73 4.61
N GLY A 109 -11.63 -9.41 4.02
CA GLY A 109 -11.51 -8.27 3.11
C GLY A 109 -11.19 -6.95 3.79
N LEU A 110 -10.96 -6.93 5.10
CA LEU A 110 -10.60 -5.72 5.85
C LEU A 110 -9.09 -5.52 6.00
N HIS A 111 -8.29 -6.46 5.51
CA HIS A 111 -6.84 -6.37 5.41
C HIS A 111 -6.44 -6.84 4.01
N LEU A 112 -5.95 -5.91 3.20
CA LEU A 112 -5.45 -6.19 1.86
C LEU A 112 -3.95 -5.94 1.82
N THR A 113 -3.20 -6.90 1.29
CA THR A 113 -1.78 -6.74 0.95
C THR A 113 -1.63 -6.91 -0.56
N ALA A 114 -0.94 -5.98 -1.22
CA ALA A 114 -0.64 -6.07 -2.64
C ALA A 114 0.87 -5.98 -2.87
N VAL A 115 1.40 -6.82 -3.77
CA VAL A 115 2.79 -6.82 -4.20
C VAL A 115 2.89 -6.68 -5.71
N PHE A 116 3.76 -5.80 -6.17
CA PHE A 116 3.99 -5.55 -7.59
C PHE A 116 5.43 -5.09 -7.86
N PRO A 117 5.97 -5.33 -9.07
CA PRO A 117 7.30 -4.87 -9.42
C PRO A 117 7.34 -3.35 -9.51
N CYS A 118 8.22 -2.72 -8.75
CA CYS A 118 8.60 -1.32 -8.95
C CYS A 118 10.10 -1.24 -9.13
N LYS A 119 10.55 -1.12 -10.39
CA LYS A 119 11.96 -1.06 -10.73
C LYS A 119 12.50 0.35 -10.53
N ILE A 120 13.36 0.56 -9.54
CA ILE A 120 13.99 1.87 -9.33
C ILE A 120 15.18 2.06 -10.28
N LYS A 121 15.23 3.20 -10.97
CA LYS A 121 16.38 3.55 -11.82
C LYS A 121 17.69 3.56 -11.01
N GLY A 122 18.69 2.83 -11.50
CA GLY A 122 19.99 2.66 -10.84
C GLY A 122 20.02 1.55 -9.79
N SER A 123 18.93 0.84 -9.54
CA SER A 123 18.92 -0.37 -8.70
C SER A 123 19.49 -1.59 -9.42
N HIS A 124 19.85 -2.61 -8.64
CA HIS A 124 20.33 -3.89 -9.16
C HIS A 124 19.32 -4.56 -10.11
N ASN A 125 19.77 -5.23 -11.19
CA ASN A 125 18.88 -5.82 -12.20
C ASN A 125 17.78 -6.71 -11.59
N ASP A 126 18.14 -7.56 -10.64
CA ASP A 126 17.22 -8.51 -10.00
C ASP A 126 16.21 -7.86 -9.04
N GLN A 127 16.35 -6.55 -8.73
CA GLN A 127 15.50 -5.85 -7.77
C GLN A 127 14.01 -5.91 -8.15
N GLU A 128 13.69 -5.89 -9.44
CA GLU A 128 12.30 -5.92 -9.92
C GLU A 128 11.56 -7.18 -9.47
N ALA A 129 12.23 -8.34 -9.51
CA ALA A 129 11.64 -9.63 -9.19
C ALA A 129 11.83 -10.04 -7.72
N GLU A 130 12.97 -9.69 -7.11
CA GLU A 130 13.36 -10.13 -5.77
C GLU A 130 13.03 -9.14 -4.66
N LEU A 131 12.76 -7.88 -5.01
CA LEU A 131 12.41 -6.82 -4.06
C LEU A 131 11.24 -6.01 -4.61
N PRO A 132 10.05 -6.63 -4.79
CA PRO A 132 8.85 -5.92 -5.22
C PRO A 132 8.38 -4.94 -4.14
N LEU A 133 7.61 -3.94 -4.56
CA LEU A 133 6.95 -3.06 -3.61
C LEU A 133 5.76 -3.78 -3.01
N GLU A 134 5.63 -3.70 -1.69
CA GLU A 134 4.54 -4.26 -0.91
C GLU A 134 3.77 -3.12 -0.24
N ILE A 135 2.46 -3.13 -0.41
CA ILE A 135 1.57 -2.21 0.25
C ILE A 135 0.51 -2.98 1.03
N GLU A 136 0.15 -2.47 2.19
CA GLU A 136 -0.92 -3.01 3.01
C GLU A 136 -1.89 -1.88 3.35
N THR A 137 -3.18 -2.17 3.29
CA THR A 137 -4.24 -1.31 3.83
C THR A 137 -5.12 -2.14 4.73
N ARG A 138 -5.45 -1.59 5.90
CA ARG A 138 -6.21 -2.31 6.91
C ARG A 138 -7.20 -1.43 7.64
N VAL A 139 -8.41 -1.95 7.80
CA VAL A 139 -9.47 -1.36 8.60
C VAL A 139 -9.67 -2.17 9.88
N ARG A 140 -9.85 -1.48 11.01
CA ARG A 140 -10.11 -2.10 12.31
C ARG A 140 -11.29 -1.45 12.99
N ASN A 141 -12.10 -2.28 13.67
CA ASN A 141 -13.23 -1.86 14.50
C ASN A 141 -14.32 -1.06 13.76
N VAL A 142 -14.50 -1.31 12.46
CA VAL A 142 -15.59 -0.73 11.66
C VAL A 142 -16.44 -1.86 11.10
N PRO A 143 -17.48 -2.31 11.83
CA PRO A 143 -18.35 -3.38 11.37
C PRO A 143 -19.05 -2.99 10.07
N GLY A 144 -19.06 -3.89 9.09
CA GLY A 144 -19.73 -3.67 7.81
C GLY A 144 -19.02 -2.64 6.92
N PHE A 145 -17.73 -2.39 7.12
CA PHE A 145 -16.95 -1.55 6.23
C PHE A 145 -16.99 -2.08 4.79
N ASP A 146 -17.14 -1.17 3.84
CA ASP A 146 -17.14 -1.46 2.41
C ASP A 146 -15.78 -1.99 1.92
N THR A 147 -15.71 -3.29 1.66
CA THR A 147 -14.48 -3.95 1.18
C THR A 147 -14.13 -3.55 -0.25
N GLU A 148 -15.12 -3.16 -1.07
CA GLU A 148 -14.88 -2.61 -2.41
C GLU A 148 -14.19 -1.25 -2.29
N LEU A 149 -14.64 -0.39 -1.38
CA LEU A 149 -13.93 0.86 -1.09
C LEU A 149 -12.48 0.59 -0.65
N LEU A 150 -12.25 -0.38 0.24
CA LEU A 150 -10.89 -0.72 0.67
C LEU A 150 -10.02 -1.10 -0.54
N SER A 151 -10.52 -1.99 -1.40
CA SER A 151 -9.81 -2.41 -2.61
C SER A 151 -9.51 -1.25 -3.57
N GLN A 152 -10.47 -0.35 -3.80
CA GLN A 152 -10.25 0.83 -4.62
C GLN A 152 -9.21 1.78 -4.01
N MET A 153 -9.20 1.92 -2.68
CA MET A 153 -8.19 2.69 -1.97
C MET A 153 -6.80 2.05 -2.08
N THR A 154 -6.67 0.73 -1.93
CA THR A 154 -5.40 0.01 -2.10
C THR A 154 -4.86 0.13 -3.53
N ALA A 155 -5.74 -0.03 -4.54
CA ALA A 155 -5.38 0.16 -5.94
C ALA A 155 -4.92 1.60 -6.24
N GLN A 156 -5.62 2.59 -5.69
CA GLN A 156 -5.22 4.00 -5.83
C GLN A 156 -3.87 4.28 -5.19
N LEU A 157 -3.65 3.76 -3.98
CA LEU A 157 -2.39 3.86 -3.27
C LEU A 157 -1.24 3.28 -4.09
N ALA A 158 -1.40 2.07 -4.64
CA ALA A 158 -0.40 1.43 -5.50
C ALA A 158 -0.01 2.32 -6.68
N ARG A 159 -1.00 2.88 -7.38
CA ARG A 159 -0.76 3.76 -8.55
C ARG A 159 -0.01 5.03 -8.18
N ASN A 160 -0.51 5.73 -7.17
CA ASN A 160 0.10 6.97 -6.72
C ASN A 160 1.53 6.72 -6.22
N LEU A 161 1.78 5.60 -5.53
CA LEU A 161 3.14 5.24 -5.15
C LEU A 161 4.02 4.87 -6.33
N ALA A 162 3.50 4.22 -7.37
CA ALA A 162 4.28 3.92 -8.57
C ALA A 162 4.71 5.20 -9.32
N ASP A 163 3.86 6.22 -9.31
CA ASP A 163 4.17 7.54 -9.88
C ASP A 163 5.19 8.31 -9.01
N GLU A 164 5.02 8.29 -7.69
CA GLU A 164 5.88 8.98 -6.72
C GLU A 164 7.25 8.30 -6.50
N LEU A 165 7.30 6.97 -6.60
CA LEU A 165 8.52 6.16 -6.66
C LEU A 165 8.80 5.84 -8.12
N PRO A 166 9.19 6.80 -8.97
CA PRO A 166 9.11 6.71 -10.43
C PRO A 166 9.62 5.37 -10.98
N CYS A 167 8.71 4.39 -11.07
CA CYS A 167 9.05 3.00 -11.33
C CYS A 167 9.38 2.91 -12.82
N ALA A 168 10.60 2.52 -13.16
CA ALA A 168 11.07 2.53 -14.55
C ALA A 168 10.40 1.49 -15.45
N ASN A 169 9.63 0.56 -14.87
CA ASN A 169 8.94 -0.53 -15.54
C ASN A 169 7.43 -0.26 -15.73
N ASP A 170 6.91 0.89 -15.30
CA ASP A 170 5.52 1.32 -15.47
C ASP A 170 4.48 0.22 -15.12
N PRO A 171 4.37 -0.19 -13.84
CA PRO A 171 3.51 -1.30 -13.43
C PRO A 171 2.03 -1.03 -13.75
N VAL A 172 1.35 -2.02 -14.34
CA VAL A 172 -0.07 -1.93 -14.71
C VAL A 172 -0.94 -2.33 -13.53
N ILE A 173 -1.48 -1.34 -12.82
CA ILE A 173 -2.33 -1.54 -11.65
C ILE A 173 -3.79 -1.26 -12.02
N PRO A 174 -4.73 -2.20 -11.77
CA PRO A 174 -6.15 -2.01 -12.07
C PRO A 174 -6.78 -0.91 -11.19
N HIS A 175 -8.00 -0.49 -11.52
CA HIS A 175 -8.72 0.50 -10.70
C HIS A 175 -9.24 -0.06 -9.37
N GLN A 176 -9.36 -1.37 -9.28
CA GLN A 176 -9.83 -2.12 -8.14
C GLN A 176 -9.06 -3.43 -8.14
N LEU A 177 -8.60 -3.84 -6.96
CA LEU A 177 -8.04 -5.17 -6.76
C LEU A 177 -9.20 -6.15 -6.68
N SER A 178 -9.19 -7.17 -7.53
CA SER A 178 -10.15 -8.27 -7.42
C SER A 178 -9.99 -8.91 -6.05
N ILE A 179 -11.02 -8.77 -5.22
CA ILE A 179 -11.16 -9.51 -3.97
C ILE A 179 -12.05 -10.69 -4.34
N SER A 180 -11.53 -11.90 -4.38
CA SER A 180 -12.39 -13.07 -4.59
C SER A 180 -13.38 -13.18 -3.42
N GLU A 181 -14.68 -13.30 -3.74
CA GLU A 181 -15.78 -13.55 -2.79
C GLU A 181 -15.75 -14.97 -2.20
#